data_AF-A0A6N2Z0U9-F1
#
_entry.id   AF-A0A6N2Z0U9-F1
#
_cell.length_a   1.000
_cell.length_b   1.000
_cell.length_c   1.000
_cell.angle_alpha   90.00
_cell.angle_beta   90.00
_cell.angle_gamma   90.00
#
_symmetry.space_group_name_H-M   'P 1'
#
loop_
_entity.id
_entity.type
_entity.pdbx_description
1 polymer ?
#
loop_
_entity_poly.entity_id
_entity_poly.type
_entity_poly.pdbx_seq_one_letter_code
_entity_poly.pdbx_strand_id
1 'polypeptide(L)'
;MFLIPFEPKPQSRPRATIRGRHATVYEDSKMMKWRKQVTDYIKENYDGRYFDGAICVKVTFYMRAPQSVSKKPSKRAKDKAKQLYSKYISRLLWHVKKPDLDNLIKSLFDSISKSEIVWSDDAIVCDLRARKLYSPNPRIEIEIEEIE
;
A
#
# COMPACT_ATOMS: atom_id res chain seq x y z
N MET A 1 -10.38 12.20 0.45
CA MET A 1 -9.58 11.08 -0.09
C MET A 1 -8.18 11.58 -0.36
N PHE A 2 -7.17 10.90 0.17
CA PHE A 2 -5.75 11.20 -0.02
C PHE A 2 -5.10 10.11 -0.90
N LEU A 3 -4.19 10.50 -1.80
CA LEU A 3 -3.59 9.61 -2.79
C LEU A 3 -2.07 9.61 -2.63
N ILE A 4 -1.48 8.42 -2.56
CA ILE A 4 -0.02 8.23 -2.54
C ILE A 4 0.38 7.59 -3.88
N PRO A 5 1.12 8.30 -4.75
CA PRO A 5 1.39 7.89 -6.14
C PRO A 5 2.56 6.89 -6.25
N PHE A 6 2.68 5.98 -5.27
CA PHE A 6 3.75 4.98 -5.24
C PHE A 6 3.17 3.56 -5.29
N GLU A 7 3.91 2.64 -5.92
CA GLU A 7 3.54 1.22 -5.90
C GLU A 7 3.53 0.71 -4.45
N PRO A 8 2.43 0.09 -3.98
CA PRO A 8 2.33 -0.41 -2.62
C PRO A 8 3.41 -1.48 -2.35
N LYS A 9 4.09 -1.35 -1.22
CA LYS A 9 5.14 -2.29 -0.82
C LYS A 9 4.81 -2.94 0.51
N PRO A 10 4.88 -4.28 0.62
CA PRO A 10 4.65 -4.94 1.90
C PRO A 10 5.77 -4.65 2.89
N GLN A 11 5.41 -4.64 4.16
CA GLN A 11 6.36 -4.66 5.25
C GLN A 11 7.36 -5.81 5.10
N SER A 12 8.65 -5.48 5.13
CA SER A 12 9.71 -6.49 5.16
C SER A 12 9.92 -7.00 6.58
N ARG A 13 10.19 -8.30 6.74
CA ARG A 13 10.55 -8.85 8.04
C ARG A 13 11.97 -8.38 8.42
N PRO A 14 12.21 -8.02 9.69
CA PRO A 14 13.55 -7.74 10.18
C PRO A 14 14.49 -8.92 9.87
N ARG A 15 15.71 -8.62 9.46
CA ARG A 15 16.75 -9.62 9.20
C ARG A 15 17.75 -9.61 10.34
N ALA A 16 18.10 -10.79 10.82
CA ALA A 16 19.17 -10.95 11.79
C ALA A 16 20.46 -11.36 11.07
N THR A 17 21.58 -10.80 11.50
CA THR A 17 22.93 -11.24 11.13
C THR A 17 23.81 -11.30 12.37
N ILE A 18 24.84 -12.15 12.34
CA ILE A 18 25.82 -12.27 13.42
C ILE A 18 27.18 -11.86 12.86
N ARG A 19 27.84 -10.91 13.52
CA ARG A 19 29.23 -10.52 13.23
C ARG A 19 30.07 -10.77 14.47
N GLY A 20 30.90 -11.80 14.43
CA GLY A 20 31.65 -12.26 15.60
C GLY A 20 30.69 -12.71 16.72
N ARG A 21 30.77 -12.05 17.88
CA ARG A 21 29.90 -12.34 19.05
C ARG A 21 28.66 -11.44 19.15
N HIS A 22 28.42 -10.56 18.18
CA HIS A 22 27.31 -9.60 18.23
C HIS A 22 26.24 -9.94 17.19
N ALA A 23 25.00 -10.07 17.65
CA ALA A 23 23.83 -10.14 16.79
C ALA A 23 23.35 -8.72 16.44
N THR A 24 22.96 -8.50 15.19
CA THR A 24 22.37 -7.24 14.72
C THR A 24 21.13 -7.54 13.93
N VAL A 25 20.04 -6.84 14.25
CA VAL A 25 18.78 -6.89 13.51
C VAL A 25 18.67 -5.63 12.67
N TYR A 26 18.40 -5.77 11.38
CA TYR A 26 18.27 -4.64 10.45
C TYR A 26 17.06 -4.83 9.53
N GLU A 27 16.47 -3.71 9.10
CA GLU A 27 15.42 -3.72 8.08
C GLU A 27 16.04 -3.73 6.68
N ASP A 28 15.31 -4.30 5.70
CA ASP A 28 15.74 -4.25 4.31
C ASP A 28 15.89 -2.80 3.83
N SER A 29 17.05 -2.46 3.27
CA SER A 29 17.35 -1.08 2.86
C SER A 29 16.39 -0.55 1.79
N LYS A 30 15.82 -1.42 0.94
CA LYS A 30 14.80 -0.99 -0.02
C LYS A 30 13.47 -0.71 0.68
N MET A 31 13.17 -1.38 1.79
CA MET A 31 11.98 -1.09 2.59
C MET A 31 12.11 0.27 3.28
N MET A 32 13.25 0.53 3.93
CA MET A 32 13.53 1.84 4.55
C MET A 32 13.43 2.99 3.54
N LYS A 33 14.00 2.82 2.34
CA LYS A 33 13.90 3.83 1.26
C LYS A 33 12.46 4.10 0.84
N TRP A 34 11.67 3.04 0.62
CA TRP A 34 10.26 3.19 0.24
C TRP A 34 9.45 3.88 1.36
N ARG A 35 9.66 3.48 2.61
CA ARG A 35 8.99 4.08 3.77
C ARG A 35 9.31 5.57 3.88
N LYS A 36 10.58 5.94 3.75
CA LYS A 36 11.02 7.34 3.75
C LYS A 36 10.34 8.13 2.63
N GLN A 37 10.33 7.60 1.41
CA GLN A 37 9.66 8.26 0.27
C GLN A 37 8.17 8.52 0.53
N VAL A 38 7.47 7.53 1.07
CA VAL A 38 6.04 7.66 1.41
C VAL A 38 5.84 8.69 2.52
N THR A 39 6.66 8.64 3.58
CA THR A 39 6.58 9.59 4.70
C THR A 39 6.88 11.02 4.26
N ASP A 40 7.93 11.25 3.47
CA ASP A 40 8.27 12.58 2.94
C ASP A 40 7.12 13.10 2.06
N TYR A 41 6.57 12.25 1.18
CA TYR A 41 5.45 12.63 0.33
C TYR A 41 4.21 13.01 1.14
N ILE A 42 3.89 12.27 2.20
CA ILE A 42 2.80 12.63 3.12
C ILE A 42 3.06 14.02 3.72
N LYS A 43 4.26 14.26 4.25
CA LYS A 43 4.65 15.55 4.84
C LYS A 43 4.49 16.73 3.88
N GLU A 44 4.77 16.52 2.61
CA GLU A 44 4.72 17.56 1.58
C GLU A 44 3.33 17.79 0.99
N ASN A 45 2.47 16.75 0.94
CA ASN A 45 1.24 16.78 0.13
C ASN A 45 -0.04 16.60 0.95
N TYR A 46 0.05 16.26 2.23
CA TYR A 46 -1.11 16.12 3.08
C TYR A 46 -1.56 17.49 3.62
N ASP A 47 -2.80 17.86 3.32
CA ASP A 47 -3.47 19.10 3.74
C ASP A 47 -4.73 18.86 4.59
N GLY A 48 -4.94 17.60 5.00
CA GLY A 48 -6.07 17.21 5.83
C GLY A 48 -5.89 17.58 7.31
N ARG A 49 -6.91 17.25 8.11
CA ARG A 49 -6.88 17.46 9.56
C ARG A 49 -5.94 16.47 10.26
N TYR A 50 -5.43 16.86 11.41
CA TYR A 50 -4.81 15.90 12.34
C TYR A 50 -5.90 15.08 13.06
N PHE A 51 -5.63 13.81 13.34
CA PHE A 51 -6.51 12.91 14.07
C PHE A 51 -5.86 12.44 15.38
N ASP A 52 -6.59 12.57 16.48
CA ASP A 52 -6.21 12.13 17.83
C ASP A 52 -7.30 11.28 18.53
N GLY A 53 -8.48 11.14 17.93
CA GLY A 53 -9.57 10.27 18.36
C GLY A 53 -9.70 8.99 17.51
N ALA A 54 -10.70 8.16 17.83
CA ALA A 54 -10.97 6.93 17.10
C ALA A 54 -11.34 7.21 15.62
N ILE A 55 -10.70 6.49 14.69
CA ILE A 55 -10.92 6.68 13.25
C ILE A 55 -11.25 5.39 12.50
N CYS A 56 -12.00 5.55 11.41
CA CYS A 56 -12.22 4.56 10.36
C CYS A 56 -11.28 4.86 9.18
N VAL A 57 -10.51 3.86 8.75
CA VAL A 57 -9.62 3.97 7.58
C VAL A 57 -10.12 3.05 6.47
N LYS A 58 -10.41 3.61 5.30
CA LYS A 58 -10.69 2.85 4.07
C LYS A 58 -9.49 3.00 3.15
N VAL A 59 -8.87 1.88 2.77
CA VAL A 59 -7.68 1.87 1.91
C VAL A 59 -7.83 0.92 0.74
N THR A 60 -7.47 1.40 -0.45
CA THR A 60 -7.35 0.60 -1.67
C THR A 60 -5.92 0.64 -2.19
N PHE A 61 -5.26 -0.52 -2.18
CA PHE A 61 -3.93 -0.71 -2.76
C PHE A 61 -4.06 -1.12 -4.22
N TYR A 62 -3.60 -0.27 -5.13
CA TYR A 62 -3.50 -0.58 -6.55
C TYR A 62 -2.12 -1.11 -6.89
N MET A 63 -2.08 -2.38 -7.25
CA MET A 63 -0.87 -3.14 -7.50
C MET A 63 -0.58 -3.22 -9.00
N ARG A 64 0.71 -3.32 -9.34
CA ARG A 64 1.13 -3.60 -10.71
C ARG A 64 0.72 -5.00 -11.14
N ALA A 65 0.15 -5.12 -12.33
CA ALA A 65 -0.21 -6.41 -12.91
C ALA A 65 0.98 -7.08 -13.65
N PRO A 66 1.05 -8.42 -13.64
CA PRO A 66 2.01 -9.14 -14.47
C PRO A 66 1.70 -8.94 -15.96
N GLN A 67 2.71 -9.11 -16.83
CA GLN A 67 2.56 -8.89 -18.28
C GLN A 67 1.45 -9.72 -18.93
N SER A 68 1.19 -10.93 -18.42
CA SER A 68 0.09 -11.78 -18.91
C SER A 68 -1.30 -11.17 -18.72
N VAL A 69 -1.43 -10.22 -17.78
CA VAL A 69 -2.66 -9.51 -17.45
C VAL A 69 -2.66 -8.12 -18.06
N SER A 70 -1.52 -7.41 -18.03
CA SER A 70 -1.42 -6.02 -18.48
C SER A 70 -1.20 -5.86 -19.99
N LYS A 71 -0.81 -6.92 -20.70
CA LYS A 71 -0.65 -6.89 -22.16
C LYS A 71 -2.01 -6.80 -22.84
N LYS A 72 -2.18 -5.78 -23.70
CA LYS A 72 -3.38 -5.63 -24.52
C LYS A 72 -3.57 -6.87 -25.41
N PRO A 73 -4.73 -7.56 -25.31
CA PRO A 73 -4.99 -8.78 -26.06
C PRO A 73 -5.18 -8.46 -27.56
N SER A 74 -4.70 -9.36 -28.43
CA SER A 74 -4.93 -9.27 -29.87
C SER A 74 -6.38 -9.62 -30.24
N LYS A 75 -6.81 -9.31 -31.47
CA LYS A 75 -8.15 -9.67 -31.97
C LYS A 75 -8.45 -11.18 -31.86
N ARG A 76 -7.43 -12.01 -32.08
CA ARG A 76 -7.48 -13.49 -32.04
C ARG A 76 -7.36 -14.08 -30.63
N ALA A 77 -7.12 -13.27 -29.59
CA ALA A 77 -7.00 -13.77 -28.23
C ALA A 77 -8.32 -14.39 -27.74
N LYS A 78 -8.20 -15.42 -26.88
CA LYS A 78 -9.34 -16.05 -26.21
C LYS A 78 -10.15 -15.03 -25.41
N ASP A 79 -11.47 -15.18 -25.35
CA ASP A 79 -12.35 -14.22 -24.67
C ASP A 79 -12.01 -14.03 -23.19
N LYS A 80 -11.56 -15.09 -22.52
CA LYS A 80 -11.06 -15.01 -21.14
C LYS A 80 -9.95 -13.98 -20.98
N ALA A 81 -9.02 -13.87 -21.94
CA ALA A 81 -7.93 -12.89 -21.89
C ALA A 81 -8.45 -11.46 -22.11
N LYS A 82 -9.43 -11.28 -23.02
CA LYS A 82 -10.09 -9.99 -23.25
C LYS A 82 -10.86 -9.52 -22.02
N GLN A 83 -11.64 -10.41 -21.40
CA GLN A 83 -12.38 -10.13 -20.16
C GLN A 83 -11.43 -9.79 -19.01
N LEU A 84 -10.33 -10.54 -18.86
CA LEU A 84 -9.36 -10.31 -17.81
C LEU A 84 -8.65 -8.95 -17.98
N TYR A 85 -8.26 -8.60 -19.20
CA TYR A 85 -7.71 -7.28 -19.52
C TYR A 85 -8.74 -6.16 -19.29
N SER A 86 -10.01 -6.36 -19.65
CA SER A 86 -11.09 -5.40 -19.40
C SER A 86 -11.30 -5.16 -17.89
N LYS A 87 -11.32 -6.22 -17.07
CA LYS A 87 -11.36 -6.10 -15.60
C LYS A 87 -10.14 -5.36 -15.04
N TYR A 88 -8.97 -5.59 -15.62
CA TYR A 88 -7.74 -4.88 -15.22
C TYR A 88 -7.81 -3.38 -15.52
N ILE A 89 -8.22 -2.98 -16.72
CA ILE A 89 -8.34 -1.56 -17.10
C ILE A 89 -9.44 -0.85 -16.31
N SER A 90 -10.54 -1.54 -16.01
CA SER A 90 -11.64 -1.03 -15.18
C SER A 90 -11.37 -1.09 -13.67
N ARG A 91 -10.20 -1.57 -13.24
CA ARG A 91 -9.82 -1.71 -11.81
C ARG A 91 -10.77 -2.61 -11.01
N LEU A 92 -11.32 -3.64 -11.66
CA LEU A 92 -12.20 -4.64 -11.05
C LEU A 92 -11.51 -6.00 -10.87
N LEU A 93 -10.20 -6.08 -11.15
CA LEU A 93 -9.43 -7.31 -11.04
C LEU A 93 -8.71 -7.40 -9.69
N TRP A 94 -9.14 -8.33 -8.84
CA TRP A 94 -8.56 -8.58 -7.52
C TRP A 94 -7.10 -9.07 -7.58
N HIS A 95 -6.25 -8.54 -6.70
CA HIS A 95 -4.87 -9.00 -6.54
C HIS A 95 -4.79 -10.17 -5.56
N VAL A 96 -5.06 -11.38 -6.04
CA VAL A 96 -5.07 -12.61 -5.20
C VAL A 96 -3.69 -13.21 -4.92
N LYS A 97 -2.60 -12.58 -5.38
CA LYS A 97 -1.22 -13.02 -5.12
C LYS A 97 -0.61 -12.30 -3.92
N LYS A 98 0.58 -12.76 -3.48
CA LYS A 98 1.44 -12.00 -2.55
C LYS A 98 1.75 -10.62 -3.15
N PRO A 99 1.82 -9.55 -2.35
CA PRO A 99 1.90 -9.55 -0.88
C PRO A 99 0.56 -9.70 -0.16
N ASP A 100 0.63 -10.09 1.12
CA ASP A 100 -0.52 -10.15 2.01
C ASP A 100 -0.99 -8.73 2.38
N LEU A 101 -2.30 -8.59 2.62
CA LEU A 101 -2.94 -7.28 2.79
C LEU A 101 -2.52 -6.60 4.10
N ASP A 102 -2.37 -7.36 5.17
CA ASP A 102 -1.86 -6.93 6.48
C ASP A 102 -0.47 -6.29 6.38
N ASN A 103 0.44 -6.85 5.58
CA ASN A 103 1.77 -6.30 5.39
C ASN A 103 1.76 -4.99 4.59
N LEU A 104 0.78 -4.78 3.70
CA LEU A 104 0.58 -3.52 2.99
C LEU A 104 0.01 -2.44 3.93
N ILE A 105 -0.94 -2.81 4.79
CA ILE A 105 -1.48 -1.94 5.84
C ILE A 105 -0.34 -1.51 6.76
N LYS A 106 0.46 -2.46 7.26
CA LYS A 106 1.54 -2.19 8.20
C LYS A 106 2.55 -1.19 7.65
N SER A 107 3.04 -1.39 6.44
CA SER A 107 4.02 -0.48 5.85
C SER A 107 3.45 0.92 5.61
N LEU A 108 2.17 1.03 5.25
CA LEU A 108 1.48 2.29 5.09
C LEU A 108 1.29 3.01 6.43
N PHE A 109 0.78 2.33 7.45
CA PHE A 109 0.48 2.91 8.76
C PHE A 109 1.77 3.37 9.45
N ASP A 110 2.81 2.54 9.45
CA ASP A 110 4.14 2.94 9.94
C ASP A 110 4.63 4.23 9.24
N SER A 111 4.38 4.38 7.92
CA SER A 111 4.75 5.58 7.16
C SER A 111 3.91 6.81 7.52
N ILE A 112 2.61 6.64 7.79
CA ILE A 112 1.70 7.70 8.21
C ILE A 112 2.04 8.16 9.63
N SER A 113 2.17 7.23 10.58
CA SER A 113 2.56 7.56 11.97
C SER A 113 3.92 8.27 11.99
N LYS A 114 4.89 7.85 11.16
CA LYS A 114 6.19 8.52 11.05
C LYS A 114 6.14 9.91 10.40
N SER A 115 5.05 10.24 9.72
CA SER A 115 4.84 11.60 9.20
C SER A 115 4.50 12.59 10.30
N GLU A 116 3.89 12.12 11.41
CA GLU A 116 3.47 12.91 12.58
C GLU A 116 2.46 14.03 12.27
N ILE A 117 1.95 14.13 11.04
CA ILE A 117 1.03 15.19 10.61
C ILE A 117 -0.41 14.72 10.33
N VAL A 118 -0.62 13.40 10.20
CA VAL A 118 -1.96 12.81 10.04
C VAL A 118 -2.47 12.30 11.38
N TRP A 119 -1.66 11.50 12.07
CA TRP A 119 -1.83 11.04 13.45
C TRP A 119 -0.46 10.72 14.04
N SER A 120 -0.39 10.54 15.36
CA SER A 120 0.85 10.14 16.06
C SER A 120 1.09 8.63 16.04
N ASP A 121 0.06 7.84 16.29
CA ASP A 121 0.12 6.39 16.41
C ASP A 121 -1.10 5.76 15.70
N ASP A 122 -0.91 4.66 14.98
CA ASP A 122 -1.99 3.94 14.32
C ASP A 122 -2.90 3.17 15.29
N ALA A 123 -2.58 3.18 16.59
CA ALA A 123 -3.45 2.70 17.67
C ALA A 123 -4.86 3.33 17.69
N ILE A 124 -5.04 4.52 17.10
CA ILE A 124 -6.35 5.19 17.00
C ILE A 124 -7.23 4.63 15.85
N VAL A 125 -6.69 3.77 14.97
CA VAL A 125 -7.44 3.14 13.89
C VAL A 125 -8.30 2.01 14.47
N CYS A 126 -9.58 2.31 14.76
CA CYS A 126 -10.51 1.36 15.37
C CYS A 126 -11.41 0.63 14.35
N ASP A 127 -11.55 1.16 13.12
CA ASP A 127 -12.19 0.49 12.00
C ASP A 127 -11.30 0.55 10.75
N LEU A 128 -11.20 -0.56 10.02
CA LEU A 128 -10.32 -0.69 8.86
C LEU A 128 -10.95 -1.53 7.76
N ARG A 129 -11.13 -0.89 6.60
CA ARG A 129 -11.48 -1.57 5.35
C ARG A 129 -10.35 -1.48 4.34
N ALA A 130 -9.61 -2.57 4.19
CA ALA A 130 -8.51 -2.66 3.23
C ALA A 130 -8.86 -3.54 2.01
N ARG A 131 -8.37 -3.16 0.82
CA ARG A 131 -8.52 -3.94 -0.42
C ARG A 131 -7.26 -3.86 -1.28
N LYS A 132 -7.00 -4.89 -2.09
CA LYS A 132 -5.93 -4.87 -3.11
C LYS A 132 -6.44 -5.29 -4.50
N LEU A 133 -6.22 -4.43 -5.49
CA LEU A 133 -6.64 -4.64 -6.88
C LEU A 133 -5.47 -4.39 -7.83
N TYR A 134 -5.54 -4.95 -9.02
CA TYR A 134 -4.62 -4.58 -10.10
C TYR A 134 -5.05 -3.28 -10.76
N SER A 135 -4.08 -2.48 -11.20
CA SER A 135 -4.31 -1.22 -11.93
C SER A 135 -3.17 -0.93 -12.91
N PRO A 136 -3.45 -0.26 -14.05
CA PRO A 136 -2.41 0.29 -14.91
C PRO A 136 -1.62 1.43 -14.26
N ASN A 137 -2.17 2.06 -13.23
CA ASN A 137 -1.51 3.08 -12.42
C ASN A 137 -1.41 2.60 -10.95
N PRO A 138 -0.29 1.98 -10.53
CA PRO A 138 -0.07 1.57 -9.15
C PRO A 138 0.01 2.76 -8.21
N ARG A 139 -0.76 2.72 -7.11
CA ARG A 139 -0.90 3.81 -6.13
C ARG A 139 -1.63 3.30 -4.88
N ILE A 140 -1.73 4.14 -3.86
CA ILE A 140 -2.55 3.90 -2.66
C ILE A 140 -3.60 5.00 -2.59
N GLU A 141 -4.88 4.62 -2.43
CA GLU A 141 -5.98 5.55 -2.16
C GLU A 141 -6.48 5.30 -0.74
N ILE A 142 -6.59 6.38 0.04
CA ILE A 142 -6.89 6.34 1.48
C ILE A 142 -7.99 7.35 1.79
N GLU A 143 -8.95 6.93 2.59
CA GLU A 143 -9.96 7.78 3.21
C GLU A 143 -9.91 7.53 4.72
N ILE A 144 -9.98 8.63 5.49
CA ILE A 144 -9.91 8.62 6.95
C ILE A 144 -11.10 9.45 7.44
N GLU A 145 -11.88 8.88 8.34
CA GLU A 145 -13.07 9.48 8.94
C GLU A 145 -13.00 9.28 10.47
N GLU A 146 -13.42 10.26 11.26
CA GLU A 146 -13.63 10.07 12.71
C GLU A 146 -14.82 9.14 12.95
N ILE A 147 -14.73 8.32 14.00
CA ILE A 147 -15.84 7.51 14.49
C ILE A 147 -16.52 8.30 15.60
N GLU A 148 -17.82 8.56 15.43
CA GLU A 148 -18.69 9.08 16.49
C GLU A 148 -19.12 7.98 17.47
#